data_AF-A0A3S1F4X0-F1
#
_entry.id   AF-A0A3S1F4X0-F1
#
_cell.length_a   1.000
_cell.length_b   1.000
_cell.length_c   1.000
_cell.angle_alpha   90.00
_cell.angle_beta   90.00
_cell.angle_gamma   90.00
#
_symmetry.space_group_name_H-M   'P 1'
#
loop_
_entity.id
_entity.type
_entity.pdbx_description
1 polymer ?
#
loop_
_entity_poly.entity_id
_entity_poly.type
_entity_poly.pdbx_seq_one_letter_code
_entity_poly.pdbx_strand_id
1 'polypeptide(L)'
;MSAAAPHAHANAYGDDDGHHHHHDRNQIPDEAHAGSFADMVARIKAADLHDGTAARAIAILTIIAEAEAAIHRVPVERVHFHEIADWDSLVDVVCAGSIAAALDKTVWSVSALPRGGGLVQTAHGLLPVPAPATAAILTGFEWRDDGISG
;
A
#
# COMPACT_ATOMS: atom_id res chain seq x y z
N MET A 1 -20.74 -7.42 67.48
CA MET A 1 -20.27 -6.02 67.65
C MET A 1 -20.52 -5.34 66.30
N SER A 2 -21.68 -4.76 65.98
CA SER A 2 -22.33 -3.54 66.52
C SER A 2 -21.31 -2.43 66.75
N ALA A 3 -21.39 -1.22 66.21
CA ALA A 3 -22.20 -0.52 65.20
C ALA A 3 -21.52 0.87 65.05
N ALA A 4 -21.71 1.60 63.94
CA ALA A 4 -21.90 3.08 63.91
C ALA A 4 -21.80 3.64 62.48
N ALA A 5 -22.98 3.92 61.92
CA ALA A 5 -23.49 5.23 61.47
C ALA A 5 -22.60 6.30 60.75
N PRO A 6 -23.24 7.15 59.90
CA PRO A 6 -22.67 7.93 58.80
C PRO A 6 -22.47 9.42 59.16
N HIS A 7 -21.83 10.24 58.31
CA HIS A 7 -22.13 11.68 58.18
C HIS A 7 -21.62 12.27 56.86
N ALA A 8 -22.38 13.24 56.35
CA ALA A 8 -22.30 13.86 55.03
C ALA A 8 -21.72 15.28 55.07
N HIS A 9 -21.52 15.83 53.86
CA HIS A 9 -21.28 17.23 53.46
C HIS A 9 -19.86 17.79 53.62
N ALA A 10 -19.24 18.23 52.52
CA ALA A 10 -19.44 19.57 51.97
C ALA A 10 -18.64 19.78 50.67
N ASN A 11 -19.31 20.35 49.65
CA ASN A 11 -18.66 21.01 48.53
C ASN A 11 -18.10 22.36 49.00
N ALA A 12 -16.89 22.71 48.55
CA ALA A 12 -16.51 24.11 48.32
C ALA A 12 -15.36 24.18 47.31
N TYR A 13 -15.48 25.17 46.43
CA TYR A 13 -14.74 25.44 45.22
C TYR A 13 -13.34 26.06 45.44
N GLY A 14 -12.48 25.88 44.45
CA GLY A 14 -11.31 26.71 44.09
C GLY A 14 -10.70 26.07 42.83
N ASP A 15 -10.92 26.63 41.64
CA ASP A 15 -10.02 27.60 40.96
C ASP A 15 -8.56 27.16 41.04
N ASP A 16 -7.73 27.18 40.01
CA ASP A 16 -7.72 27.55 38.61
C ASP A 16 -6.32 27.08 38.19
N ASP A 17 -6.17 26.51 37.01
CA ASP A 17 -4.92 26.51 36.22
C ASP A 17 -5.08 25.54 35.05
N GLY A 18 -5.81 26.03 34.04
CA GLY A 18 -5.80 25.45 32.71
C GLY A 18 -4.44 25.64 32.06
N HIS A 19 -3.49 24.75 32.36
CA HIS A 19 -2.28 24.59 31.55
C HIS A 19 -2.64 23.85 30.24
N HIS A 20 -3.16 24.60 29.28
CA HIS A 20 -3.22 24.22 27.89
C HIS A 20 -1.79 24.15 27.33
N HIS A 21 -1.12 23.01 27.54
CA HIS A 21 0.01 22.63 26.72
C HIS A 21 -0.52 22.33 25.32
N HIS A 22 -0.48 23.35 24.46
CA HIS A 22 -0.49 23.19 23.01
C HIS A 22 0.72 22.35 22.63
N HIS A 23 0.57 21.03 22.65
CA HIS A 23 1.41 20.17 21.84
C HIS A 23 1.07 20.50 20.39
N ASP A 24 1.91 21.33 19.79
CA ASP A 24 2.07 21.45 18.36
C ASP A 24 2.42 20.05 17.83
N ARG A 25 1.36 19.27 17.59
CA ARG A 25 1.45 17.94 17.01
C ARG A 25 1.77 18.19 15.55
N ASN A 26 3.07 18.30 15.29
CA ASN A 26 3.71 18.06 14.01
C ASN A 26 2.85 17.03 13.27
N GLN A 27 2.18 17.47 12.19
CA GLN A 27 1.19 16.67 11.49
C GLN A 27 1.89 15.41 10.95
N ILE A 28 1.84 14.35 11.73
CA ILE A 28 2.12 13.00 11.24
C ILE A 28 1.03 12.77 10.18
N PRO A 29 1.38 12.55 8.90
CA PRO A 29 0.40 12.24 7.88
C PRO A 29 -0.45 11.08 8.39
N ASP A 30 -1.76 11.26 8.29
CA ASP A 30 -2.78 10.32 8.75
C ASP A 30 -2.42 8.88 8.32
N GLU A 31 -2.05 8.01 9.25
CA GLU A 31 -1.62 6.62 8.97
C GLU A 31 -2.67 5.84 8.18
N ALA A 32 -3.93 6.30 8.21
CA ALA A 32 -5.04 5.74 7.44
C ALA A 32 -4.86 5.78 5.91
N HIS A 33 -3.93 6.57 5.38
CA HIS A 33 -3.71 6.72 3.94
C HIS A 33 -2.41 6.08 3.42
N ALA A 34 -1.53 5.63 4.33
CA ALA A 34 -0.25 5.03 3.96
C ALA A 34 -0.47 3.77 3.12
N GLY A 35 0.19 3.68 1.96
CA GLY A 35 0.12 2.50 1.09
C GLY A 35 -1.09 2.44 0.16
N SER A 36 -1.92 3.49 0.12
CA SER A 36 -2.94 3.63 -0.92
C SER A 36 -2.32 3.94 -2.29
N PHE A 37 -3.01 3.59 -3.38
CA PHE A 37 -2.59 3.98 -4.73
C PHE A 37 -2.37 5.50 -4.84
N ALA A 38 -3.28 6.29 -4.26
CA ALA A 38 -3.17 7.75 -4.25
C ALA A 38 -1.92 8.25 -3.51
N ASP A 39 -1.59 7.67 -2.35
CA ASP A 39 -0.38 7.99 -1.58
C ASP A 39 0.89 7.68 -2.38
N MET A 40 0.99 6.48 -2.97
CA MET A 40 2.15 6.11 -3.79
C MET A 40 2.33 7.04 -4.98
N VAL A 41 1.25 7.38 -5.69
CA VAL A 41 1.28 8.34 -6.80
C VAL A 41 1.75 9.71 -6.32
N ALA A 42 1.30 10.17 -5.16
CA ALA A 42 1.73 11.45 -4.58
C ALA A 42 3.22 11.43 -4.26
N ARG A 43 3.75 10.34 -3.68
CA ARG A 43 5.18 10.18 -3.38
C ARG A 43 6.04 10.21 -4.65
N ILE A 44 5.63 9.50 -5.70
CA ILE A 44 6.36 9.51 -6.99
C ILE A 44 6.37 10.91 -7.60
N LYS A 45 5.24 11.63 -7.58
CA LYS A 45 5.14 12.98 -8.14
C LYS A 45 5.96 14.02 -7.36
N ALA A 46 6.15 13.82 -6.07
CA ALA A 46 6.91 14.73 -5.22
C ALA A 46 8.43 14.48 -5.29
N ALA A 47 8.86 13.33 -5.79
CA ALA A 47 10.27 12.96 -5.88
C ALA A 47 10.97 13.68 -7.06
N ASP A 48 12.22 14.07 -6.83
CA ASP A 48 13.11 14.58 -7.88
C ASP A 48 13.63 13.40 -8.72
N LEU A 49 12.91 13.10 -9.80
CA LEU A 49 13.16 11.94 -10.68
C LEU A 49 13.52 12.43 -12.08
N HIS A 50 14.33 11.62 -12.78
CA HIS A 50 14.68 11.89 -14.18
C HIS A 50 13.44 11.98 -15.09
N ASP A 51 13.56 12.73 -16.18
CA ASP A 51 12.50 12.94 -17.16
C ASP A 51 11.85 11.62 -17.59
N GLY A 52 10.51 11.59 -17.52
CA GLY A 52 9.70 10.44 -17.90
C GLY A 52 9.57 9.33 -16.85
N THR A 53 10.45 9.27 -15.84
CA THR A 53 10.41 8.22 -14.80
C THR A 53 9.06 8.21 -14.08
N ALA A 54 8.62 9.35 -13.56
CA ALA A 54 7.38 9.45 -12.79
C ALA A 54 6.17 8.98 -13.60
N ALA A 55 6.07 9.40 -14.87
CA ALA A 55 4.98 9.02 -15.76
C ALA A 55 4.93 7.50 -15.98
N ARG A 56 6.08 6.85 -16.19
CA ARG A 56 6.14 5.40 -16.41
C ARG A 56 5.94 4.59 -15.14
N ALA A 57 6.48 5.04 -14.02
CA ALA A 57 6.25 4.40 -12.72
C ALA A 57 4.75 4.44 -12.35
N ILE A 58 4.09 5.58 -12.54
CA ILE A 58 2.64 5.71 -12.33
C ILE A 58 1.86 4.81 -13.29
N ALA A 59 2.27 4.68 -14.55
CA ALA A 59 1.62 3.78 -15.50
C ALA A 59 1.72 2.31 -15.05
N ILE A 60 2.88 1.87 -14.56
CA ILE A 60 3.06 0.52 -13.99
C ILE A 60 2.16 0.33 -12.76
N LEU A 61 2.18 1.28 -11.81
CA LEU A 61 1.30 1.21 -10.64
C LEU A 61 -0.18 1.18 -11.01
N THR A 62 -0.58 1.90 -12.07
CA THR A 62 -1.99 1.94 -12.52
C THR A 62 -2.44 0.57 -13.00
N ILE A 63 -1.61 -0.17 -13.74
CA ILE A 63 -1.91 -1.54 -14.16
C ILE A 63 -2.16 -2.44 -12.94
N ILE A 64 -1.33 -2.31 -11.91
CA ILE A 64 -1.47 -3.08 -10.68
C ILE A 64 -2.76 -2.68 -9.94
N ALA A 65 -3.00 -1.37 -9.80
CA ALA A 65 -4.19 -0.84 -9.13
C ALA A 65 -5.49 -1.26 -9.81
N GLU A 66 -5.54 -1.30 -11.14
CA GLU A 66 -6.70 -1.76 -11.90
C GLU A 66 -6.99 -3.24 -11.66
N ALA A 67 -5.95 -4.08 -11.61
CA ALA A 67 -6.10 -5.50 -11.29
C ALA A 67 -6.63 -5.71 -9.87
N GLU A 68 -6.06 -5.01 -8.89
CA GLU A 68 -6.51 -5.07 -7.48
C GLU A 68 -7.94 -4.54 -7.32
N ALA A 69 -8.27 -3.42 -7.96
CA ALA A 69 -9.62 -2.85 -7.96
C ALA A 69 -10.67 -3.86 -8.44
N ALA A 70 -10.36 -4.60 -9.51
CA ALA A 70 -11.25 -5.63 -10.04
C ALA A 70 -11.46 -6.79 -9.06
N ILE A 71 -10.41 -7.26 -8.40
CA ILE A 71 -10.46 -8.37 -7.42
C ILE A 71 -11.22 -7.96 -6.16
N HIS A 72 -10.92 -6.76 -5.66
CA HIS A 72 -11.54 -6.22 -4.44
C HIS A 72 -12.92 -5.59 -4.69
N ARG A 73 -13.31 -5.41 -5.96
CA ARG A 73 -14.56 -4.76 -6.38
C ARG A 73 -14.71 -3.36 -5.80
N VAL A 74 -13.64 -2.58 -5.88
CA VAL A 74 -13.57 -1.18 -5.43
C VAL A 74 -13.17 -0.28 -6.60
N PRO A 75 -13.48 1.02 -6.56
CA PRO A 75 -12.88 1.99 -7.49
C PRO A 75 -11.36 2.01 -7.36
N VAL A 76 -10.64 2.25 -8.47
CA VAL A 76 -9.17 2.32 -8.50
C VAL A 76 -8.62 3.34 -7.52
N GLU A 77 -9.33 4.46 -7.33
CA GLU A 77 -8.95 5.54 -6.41
C GLU A 77 -9.03 5.13 -4.93
N ARG A 78 -9.73 4.02 -4.63
CA ARG A 78 -9.88 3.45 -3.28
C ARG A 78 -9.05 2.19 -3.09
N VAL A 79 -8.15 1.87 -4.01
CA VAL A 79 -7.26 0.72 -3.85
C VAL A 79 -6.26 1.00 -2.74
N HIS A 80 -6.26 0.11 -1.76
CA HIS A 80 -5.23 0.00 -0.74
C HIS A 80 -4.45 -1.27 -1.02
N PHE A 81 -3.14 -1.11 -1.18
CA PHE A 81 -2.26 -2.26 -1.34
C PHE A 81 -1.99 -2.86 0.04
N HIS A 82 -2.06 -4.18 0.17
CA HIS A 82 -1.73 -4.84 1.44
C HIS A 82 -0.36 -5.51 1.36
N GLU A 83 -0.04 -6.13 0.22
CA GLU A 83 1.21 -6.86 0.00
C GLU A 83 2.33 -6.01 -0.60
N ILE A 84 1.99 -4.94 -1.31
CA ILE A 84 2.96 -4.07 -2.02
C ILE A 84 3.01 -2.64 -1.46
N ALA A 85 2.40 -2.39 -0.31
CA ALA A 85 2.27 -1.06 0.31
C ALA A 85 3.55 -0.49 0.95
N ASP A 86 4.72 -1.12 0.72
CA ASP A 86 5.97 -0.75 1.35
C ASP A 86 6.95 -0.04 0.38
N TRP A 87 8.00 0.55 0.94
CA TRP A 87 9.05 1.26 0.21
C TRP A 87 9.75 0.38 -0.82
N ASP A 88 9.95 -0.91 -0.54
CA ASP A 88 10.62 -1.83 -1.47
C ASP A 88 9.86 -1.91 -2.81
N SER A 89 8.53 -2.10 -2.76
CA SER A 89 7.69 -2.13 -3.95
C SER A 89 7.63 -0.78 -4.67
N LEU A 90 7.64 0.33 -3.92
CA LEU A 90 7.69 1.66 -4.51
C LEU A 90 9.00 1.88 -5.28
N VAL A 91 10.13 1.47 -4.71
CA VAL A 91 11.45 1.54 -5.35
C VAL A 91 11.50 0.66 -6.59
N ASP A 92 10.97 -0.56 -6.54
CA ASP A 92 10.91 -1.47 -7.70
C ASP A 92 10.19 -0.82 -8.89
N VAL A 93 9.02 -0.23 -8.65
CA VAL A 93 8.23 0.41 -9.72
C VAL A 93 8.91 1.69 -10.24
N VAL A 94 9.52 2.49 -9.38
CA VAL A 94 10.28 3.69 -9.80
C VAL A 94 11.51 3.30 -10.62
N CYS A 95 12.22 2.25 -10.23
CA CYS A 95 13.36 1.73 -10.98
C CYS A 95 12.93 1.19 -12.35
N ALA A 96 11.87 0.37 -12.40
CA ALA A 96 11.32 -0.13 -13.67
C ALA A 96 10.84 1.01 -14.58
N GLY A 97 10.16 2.01 -14.01
CA GLY A 97 9.74 3.22 -14.71
C GLY A 97 10.91 4.02 -15.27
N SER A 98 12.00 4.15 -14.52
CA SER A 98 13.24 4.82 -14.95
C SER A 98 13.90 4.10 -16.13
N ILE A 99 14.01 2.78 -16.06
CA ILE A 99 14.58 1.96 -17.15
C ILE A 99 13.72 2.11 -18.41
N ALA A 100 12.40 2.01 -18.27
CA ALA A 100 11.49 2.18 -19.39
C ALA A 100 11.55 3.61 -19.98
N ALA A 101 11.83 4.63 -19.15
CA ALA A 101 11.95 6.02 -19.59
C ALA A 101 13.24 6.25 -20.36
N ALA A 102 14.35 5.69 -19.88
CA ALA A 102 15.63 5.73 -20.56
C ALA A 102 15.65 4.95 -21.89
N LEU A 103 14.75 3.97 -22.06
CA LEU A 103 14.67 3.07 -23.21
C LEU A 103 13.37 3.30 -24.02
N ASP A 104 12.99 4.56 -24.23
CA ASP A 104 11.71 4.97 -24.81
C ASP A 104 11.45 4.45 -26.24
N LYS A 105 12.50 4.10 -26.98
CA LYS A 105 12.45 3.58 -28.37
C LYS A 105 12.68 2.08 -28.48
N THR A 106 12.75 1.38 -27.35
CA THR A 106 13.01 -0.06 -27.32
C THR A 106 11.71 -0.86 -27.41
N VAL A 107 11.77 -1.98 -28.13
CA VAL A 107 10.72 -2.99 -28.13
C VAL A 107 11.09 -4.10 -27.16
N TRP A 108 10.11 -4.56 -26.39
CA TRP A 108 10.27 -5.58 -25.37
C TRP A 108 9.55 -6.85 -25.80
N SER A 109 10.19 -7.99 -25.58
CA SER A 109 9.60 -9.31 -25.77
C SER A 109 9.98 -10.20 -24.60
N VAL A 110 9.11 -11.11 -24.23
CA VAL A 110 9.35 -12.10 -23.17
C VAL A 110 9.04 -13.49 -23.71
N SER A 111 9.79 -14.49 -23.25
CA SER A 111 9.45 -15.90 -23.50
C SER A 111 8.27 -16.33 -22.64
N ALA A 112 7.80 -17.58 -22.81
CA ALA A 112 6.78 -18.15 -21.94
C ALA A 112 7.17 -17.99 -20.45
N LEU A 113 6.25 -17.41 -19.69
CA LEU A 113 6.46 -17.04 -18.30
C LEU A 113 6.48 -18.29 -17.41
N PRO A 114 7.44 -18.41 -16.48
CA PRO A 114 7.38 -19.46 -15.47
C PRO A 114 6.12 -19.24 -14.62
N ARG A 115 5.24 -20.25 -14.60
CA ARG A 115 3.99 -20.15 -13.84
C ARG A 115 4.20 -20.26 -12.34
N GLY A 116 5.16 -21.09 -11.91
CA GLY A 116 5.22 -21.59 -10.55
C GLY A 116 3.97 -22.42 -10.18
N GLY A 117 3.84 -22.71 -8.90
CA GLY A 117 2.64 -23.34 -8.33
C GLY A 117 2.67 -23.34 -6.81
N GLY A 118 1.63 -23.86 -6.18
CA GLY A 118 1.53 -23.92 -4.71
C GLY A 118 0.68 -22.81 -4.10
N LEU A 119 0.82 -22.64 -2.78
CA LEU A 119 0.09 -21.69 -1.96
C LEU A 119 1.06 -20.90 -1.09
N VAL A 120 0.96 -19.58 -1.11
CA VAL A 120 1.79 -18.68 -0.28
C VAL A 120 0.95 -17.99 0.79
N GLN A 121 1.51 -17.84 1.99
CA GLN A 121 0.88 -17.11 3.09
C GLN A 121 1.03 -15.60 2.88
N THR A 122 -0.10 -14.89 2.85
CA THR A 122 -0.18 -13.43 2.63
C THR A 122 -1.06 -12.75 3.68
N ALA A 123 -1.23 -11.42 3.61
CA ALA A 123 -2.17 -10.69 4.45
C ALA A 123 -3.63 -11.07 4.14
N HIS A 124 -3.90 -11.54 2.92
CA HIS A 124 -5.19 -12.12 2.49
C HIS A 124 -5.32 -13.62 2.78
N GLY A 125 -4.41 -14.21 3.56
CA GLY A 125 -4.38 -15.65 3.84
C GLY A 125 -3.61 -16.44 2.78
N LEU A 126 -3.97 -17.71 2.61
CA LEU A 126 -3.32 -18.57 1.60
C LEU A 126 -3.81 -18.19 0.21
N LEU A 127 -2.90 -17.73 -0.65
CA LEU A 127 -3.17 -17.42 -2.05
C LEU A 127 -2.45 -18.41 -2.98
N PRO A 128 -3.04 -18.76 -4.14
CA PRO A 128 -2.34 -19.54 -5.15
C PRO A 128 -1.15 -18.76 -5.71
N VAL A 129 -0.17 -19.50 -6.23
CA VAL A 129 0.88 -18.94 -7.09
C VAL A 129 0.52 -19.19 -8.56
N PRO A 130 0.44 -18.14 -9.41
CA PRO A 130 0.55 -16.71 -9.07
C PRO A 130 -0.70 -16.18 -8.32
N ALA A 131 -0.51 -15.12 -7.54
CA ALA A 131 -1.59 -14.45 -6.83
C ALA A 131 -2.64 -13.89 -7.80
N PRO A 132 -3.92 -13.70 -7.38
CA PRO A 132 -5.00 -13.32 -8.29
C PRO A 132 -4.74 -12.06 -9.14
N ALA A 133 -4.18 -11.00 -8.54
CA ALA A 133 -3.87 -9.75 -9.27
C ALA A 133 -2.79 -9.98 -10.33
N THR A 134 -1.72 -10.69 -9.96
CA THR A 134 -0.66 -11.10 -10.88
C THR A 134 -1.21 -11.94 -12.04
N ALA A 135 -2.08 -12.92 -11.75
CA ALA A 135 -2.70 -13.75 -12.76
C ALA A 135 -3.56 -12.92 -13.75
N ALA A 136 -4.29 -11.92 -13.23
CA ALA A 136 -5.11 -11.02 -14.05
C ALA A 136 -4.25 -10.18 -15.00
N ILE A 137 -3.17 -9.56 -14.50
CA ILE A 137 -2.23 -8.73 -15.29
C ILE A 137 -1.60 -9.54 -16.44
N LEU A 138 -1.30 -10.82 -16.19
CA LEU A 138 -0.62 -11.69 -17.14
C LEU A 138 -1.57 -12.42 -18.10
N THR A 139 -2.84 -12.02 -18.15
CA THR A 139 -3.82 -12.55 -19.11
C THR A 139 -3.34 -12.30 -20.55
N GLY A 140 -3.30 -13.34 -21.37
CA GLY A 140 -2.86 -13.27 -22.77
C GLY A 140 -1.37 -13.57 -22.99
N PHE A 141 -0.58 -13.75 -21.94
CA PHE A 141 0.78 -14.25 -22.03
C PHE A 141 0.83 -15.78 -22.10
N GLU A 142 1.88 -16.30 -22.73
CA GLU A 142 2.19 -17.73 -22.72
C GLU A 142 2.84 -18.13 -21.39
N TRP A 143 2.48 -19.33 -20.91
CA TRP A 143 2.99 -19.89 -19.66
C TRP A 143 3.75 -21.18 -19.91
N ARG A 144 4.77 -21.44 -19.10
CA ARG A 144 5.43 -22.74 -18.97
C ARG A 144 5.39 -23.21 -17.53
N ASP A 145 5.27 -24.51 -17.36
CA ASP A 145 5.51 -25.15 -16.07
C ASP A 145 7.02 -25.20 -15.83
N ASP A 146 7.48 -24.61 -14.74
CA ASP A 146 8.86 -24.60 -14.30
C ASP A 146 9.14 -25.65 -13.21
N GLY A 147 8.11 -26.34 -12.72
CA GLY A 147 8.21 -27.35 -11.67
C GLY A 147 8.58 -26.78 -10.29
N ILE A 148 8.48 -25.47 -10.09
CA ILE A 148 8.83 -24.80 -8.84
C ILE A 148 7.56 -24.50 -8.04
N SER A 149 7.49 -25.02 -6.82
CA SER A 149 6.41 -24.71 -5.87
C SER A 149 6.83 -23.59 -4.91
N GLY A 150 5.91 -22.67 -4.64
CA GLY A 150 5.96 -21.70 -3.55
C GLY A 150 5.35 -22.21 -2.25
#